data_AF-G3Q8V2-F1
#
_entry.id   AF-G3Q8V2-F1
#
_cell.length_a   1.000
_cell.length_b   1.000
_cell.length_c   1.000
_cell.angle_alpha   90.00
_cell.angle_beta   90.00
_cell.angle_gamma   90.00
#
_symmetry.space_group_name_H-M   'P 1'
#
loop_
_entity.id
_entity.type
_entity.pdbx_description
1 polymer ?
#
loop_
_entity_poly.entity_id
_entity_poly.type
_entity_poly.pdbx_seq_one_letter_code
_entity_poly.pdbx_strand_id
1 'polypeptide(L)'
;MVSVWDTQTAPPDGNEVLLQPQLSFQAHWDCTNGISVHPFMPLLATSSGQRQFPSPGESEGDSASEGETAEAVMSPQEARQDNALSLWWAGPLGSQEQEGEAVET
;
A
#
# COMPACT_ATOMS: atom_id res chain seq x y z
N MET A 1 -1.98 6.13 0.84
CA MET A 1 -3.07 6.05 1.85
C MET A 1 -4.36 5.75 1.14
N VAL A 2 -5.17 4.83 1.66
CA VAL A 2 -6.47 4.44 1.09
C VAL A 2 -7.53 4.64 2.16
N SER A 3 -8.64 5.28 1.80
CA SER A 3 -9.78 5.52 2.68
C SER A 3 -11.06 5.03 2.00
N VAL A 4 -11.98 4.48 2.81
CA VAL A 4 -13.24 3.87 2.34
C VAL A 4 -14.40 4.58 3.01
N TRP A 5 -15.39 4.99 2.22
CA TRP A 5 -16.62 5.61 2.69
C TRP A 5 -17.81 4.72 2.34
N ASP A 6 -18.75 4.56 3.28
CA ASP A 6 -20.04 3.93 3.00
C ASP A 6 -21.07 5.00 2.62
N THR A 7 -21.41 5.04 1.34
CA THR A 7 -22.36 6.03 0.80
C THR A 7 -23.80 5.77 1.22
N GLN A 8 -24.13 4.57 1.71
CA GLN A 8 -25.48 4.26 2.23
C GLN A 8 -25.74 4.94 3.57
N THR A 9 -24.70 5.42 4.25
CA THR A 9 -24.83 6.19 5.50
C THR A 9 -25.13 7.67 5.29
N ALA A 10 -25.23 8.13 4.03
CA ALA A 10 -25.58 9.51 3.71
C ALA A 10 -26.98 9.88 4.24
N PRO A 11 -27.15 11.08 4.85
CA PRO A 11 -28.47 11.54 5.29
C PRO A 11 -29.46 11.57 4.11
N PRO A 12 -30.67 11.00 4.26
CA PRO A 12 -31.66 10.96 3.18
C PRO A 12 -32.25 12.35 2.86
N ASP A 13 -32.06 13.30 3.78
CA ASP A 13 -32.65 14.64 3.76
C ASP A 13 -31.99 15.58 2.73
N GLY A 14 -30.98 15.10 2.00
CA GLY A 14 -30.20 15.92 1.06
C GLY A 14 -29.30 16.95 1.75
N ASN A 15 -29.15 16.86 3.08
CA ASN A 15 -28.23 17.71 3.83
C ASN A 15 -26.79 17.31 3.50
N GLU A 16 -25.96 18.28 3.09
CA GLU A 16 -24.57 18.08 2.66
C GLU A 16 -23.64 17.89 3.87
N VAL A 17 -23.85 16.81 4.63
CA VAL A 17 -22.96 16.43 5.73
C VAL A 17 -21.78 15.65 5.16
N LEU A 18 -20.56 16.06 5.50
CA LEU A 18 -19.35 15.34 5.11
C LEU A 18 -19.29 13.98 5.79
N LEU A 19 -19.36 12.92 4.98
CA LEU A 19 -19.17 11.55 5.45
C LEU A 19 -17.75 11.35 5.96
N GLN A 20 -17.64 10.70 7.13
CA GLN A 20 -16.36 10.27 7.66
C GLN A 20 -15.97 8.92 7.04
N PRO A 21 -14.67 8.69 6.78
CA PRO A 21 -14.23 7.41 6.26
C PRO A 21 -14.48 6.30 7.30
N GLN A 22 -15.05 5.19 6.87
CA GLN A 22 -15.28 4.02 7.70
C GLN A 22 -13.98 3.26 7.98
N LEU A 23 -13.06 3.26 7.01
CA LEU A 23 -11.73 2.67 7.14
C LEU A 23 -10.70 3.59 6.51
N SER A 24 -9.52 3.69 7.11
CA SER A 24 -8.35 4.30 6.49
C SER A 24 -7.11 3.47 6.82
N PHE A 25 -6.29 3.18 5.82
CA PHE A 25 -5.06 2.42 5.99
C PHE A 25 -3.97 2.86 5.01
N GLN A 26 -2.73 2.66 5.42
CA GLN A 26 -1.58 2.89 4.55
C GLN A 26 -1.33 1.63 3.70
N ALA A 27 -1.86 1.64 2.47
CA ALA A 27 -1.67 0.52 1.55
C ALA A 27 -0.23 0.37 1.06
N HIS A 28 0.46 1.51 0.91
CA HIS A 28 1.80 1.62 0.34
C HIS A 28 2.59 2.71 1.10
N TRP A 29 3.91 2.53 1.20
CA TRP A 29 4.88 3.50 1.71
C TRP A 29 5.10 4.67 0.75
N ASP A 30 4.98 4.41 -0.55
CA ASP A 30 4.97 5.42 -1.60
C ASP A 30 3.52 5.80 -1.99
N CYS A 31 3.37 6.72 -2.92
CA CYS A 31 2.11 7.13 -3.51
C CYS A 31 1.32 5.93 -4.04
N THR A 32 0.03 5.88 -3.69
CA THR A 32 -0.93 4.94 -4.27
C THR A 32 -1.42 5.53 -5.59
N ASN A 33 -1.03 4.95 -6.71
CA ASN A 33 -1.25 5.50 -8.05
C ASN A 33 -2.44 4.88 -8.77
N GLY A 34 -2.82 3.67 -8.37
CA GLY A 34 -3.93 2.93 -8.96
C GLY A 34 -4.76 2.22 -7.91
N ILE A 35 -6.06 2.16 -8.19
CA ILE A 35 -7.05 1.43 -7.40
C ILE A 35 -8.03 0.73 -8.35
N SER A 36 -8.37 -0.52 -8.06
CA SER A 36 -9.39 -1.27 -8.81
C SER A 36 -10.18 -2.17 -7.87
N VAL A 37 -11.50 -2.19 -8.03
CA VAL A 37 -12.41 -3.04 -7.27
C VAL A 37 -12.90 -4.15 -8.18
N HIS A 38 -12.75 -5.40 -7.78
CA HIS A 38 -13.23 -6.52 -8.59
C HIS A 38 -14.78 -6.54 -8.61
N PRO A 39 -15.42 -6.69 -9.78
CA PRO A 39 -16.87 -6.49 -9.92
C PRO A 39 -17.74 -7.57 -9.23
N PHE A 40 -17.19 -8.76 -8.99
CA PHE A 40 -17.96 -9.91 -8.47
C PHE A 40 -17.37 -10.55 -7.21
N MET A 41 -16.18 -10.12 -6.78
CA MET A 41 -15.47 -10.69 -5.63
C MET A 41 -15.07 -9.55 -4.72
N PRO A 42 -15.03 -9.74 -3.38
CA PRO A 42 -14.63 -8.70 -2.46
C PRO A 42 -13.09 -8.56 -2.45
N LEU A 43 -12.55 -8.15 -3.60
CA LEU A 43 -11.12 -7.94 -3.83
C LEU A 43 -10.89 -6.50 -4.25
N LEU A 44 -9.91 -5.88 -3.60
CA LEU A 44 -9.40 -4.56 -3.92
C LEU A 44 -7.94 -4.71 -4.38
N ALA A 45 -7.60 -4.13 -5.53
CA ALA A 45 -6.23 -4.03 -6.00
C ALA A 45 -5.73 -2.60 -5.84
N THR A 46 -4.52 -2.44 -5.29
CA THR A 46 -3.85 -1.14 -5.17
C THR A 46 -2.45 -1.22 -5.75
N SER A 47 -2.00 -0.18 -6.46
CA SER A 47 -0.63 -0.11 -6.99
C SER A 47 0.11 1.13 -6.50
N SER A 48 1.42 0.99 -6.37
CA SER A 48 2.38 2.05 -6.00
C SER A 48 3.56 2.07 -6.97
N GLY A 49 4.41 3.09 -6.83
CA GLY A 49 5.66 3.22 -7.57
C GLY A 49 5.69 4.44 -8.49
N GLN A 50 6.78 5.19 -8.44
CA GLN A 50 7.02 6.35 -9.30
C GLN A 50 8.22 6.13 -10.23
N ARG A 51 8.19 6.76 -11.41
CA ARG A 51 9.33 6.74 -12.33
C ARG A 51 10.49 7.49 -11.68
N GLN A 52 11.59 6.79 -11.46
CA GLN A 52 12.82 7.40 -10.96
C GLN A 52 13.57 8.10 -12.09
N PHE A 53 14.07 9.28 -11.80
CA PHE A 53 15.12 9.91 -12.60
C PHE A 53 16.38 9.85 -11.74
N PRO A 54 17.39 9.04 -12.12
CA PRO A 54 18.66 9.08 -11.40
C PRO A 54 19.17 10.51 -11.39
N SER A 55 19.74 10.94 -10.26
CA SER A 55 20.36 12.25 -10.22
C SER A 55 21.48 12.29 -11.28
N PRO A 56 21.77 13.46 -11.89
CA PRO A 56 22.74 13.56 -12.98
C PRO A 56 24.16 13.05 -12.65
N GLY A 57 24.50 12.79 -11.38
CA GLY A 57 25.78 12.22 -10.96
C GLY A 57 25.80 10.69 -10.82
N GLU A 58 24.64 10.02 -10.90
CA GLU A 58 24.53 8.55 -10.81
C GLU A 58 24.32 7.87 -12.17
N SER A 59 24.15 8.66 -13.23
CA SER A 59 24.01 8.20 -14.62
C SER A 59 25.34 8.23 -15.38
N GLU A 60 26.46 8.23 -14.68
CA GLU A 60 27.77 8.24 -15.31
C GLU A 60 28.16 6.80 -15.65
N GLY A 61 28.20 6.53 -16.95
CA GLY A 61 28.88 5.34 -17.47
C GLY A 61 30.29 5.30 -16.92
N ASP A 62 30.67 4.12 -16.43
CA ASP A 62 32.02 3.76 -16.00
C ASP A 62 33.07 4.24 -17.01
N SER A 63 33.68 5.39 -16.72
CA SER A 63 34.98 5.77 -17.24
C SER A 63 35.89 5.89 -16.04
N ALA A 64 36.52 4.76 -15.74
CA ALA A 64 37.53 4.53 -14.74
C ALA A 64 38.39 5.77 -14.44
N SER A 65 38.33 6.22 -13.18
CA SER A 65 39.44 6.91 -12.54
C SER A 65 39.67 6.25 -11.20
N GLU A 66 40.68 5.39 -11.17
CA GLU A 66 41.29 4.80 -9.97
C GLU A 66 41.60 5.92 -8.95
N GLY A 67 40.89 5.93 -7.82
CA GLY A 67 41.09 6.95 -6.80
C GLY A 67 40.17 6.80 -5.59
N GLU A 68 40.60 5.96 -4.65
CA GLU A 68 40.33 6.05 -3.20
C GLU A 68 38.89 5.75 -2.70
N THR A 69 38.72 4.48 -2.33
CA THR A 69 38.01 4.00 -1.12
C THR A 69 36.63 4.58 -0.78
N ALA A 70 35.62 3.79 -1.18
CA ALA A 70 34.60 3.21 -0.28
C ALA A 70 33.94 4.15 0.74
N GLU A 71 32.81 4.74 0.38
CA GLU A 71 31.49 4.10 0.49
C GLU A 71 30.50 5.17 0.03
N ALA A 72 29.99 5.04 -1.19
CA ALA A 72 28.74 5.70 -1.55
C ALA A 72 27.66 5.04 -0.69
N VAL A 73 27.50 5.57 0.53
CA VAL A 73 26.43 5.21 1.45
C VAL A 73 25.16 5.59 0.72
N MET A 74 24.59 4.63 -0.04
CA MET A 74 23.23 4.74 -0.52
C MET A 74 22.41 5.13 0.69
N SER A 75 21.85 6.33 0.65
CA SER A 75 21.13 6.82 1.80
C SER A 75 19.95 5.86 2.01
N PRO A 76 19.62 5.42 3.24
CA PRO A 76 18.46 4.55 3.48
C PRO A 76 17.14 5.10 2.93
N GLN A 77 17.13 6.39 2.55
CA GLN A 77 16.04 7.08 1.88
C GLN A 77 15.83 6.61 0.43
N GLU A 78 16.86 6.18 -0.30
CA GLU A 78 16.76 5.58 -1.64
C GLU A 78 16.31 4.11 -1.60
N ALA A 79 16.43 3.46 -0.43
CA ALA A 79 16.07 2.05 -0.22
C ALA A 79 14.59 1.83 0.17
N ARG A 80 13.80 2.89 0.39
CA ARG A 80 12.36 2.79 0.68
C ARG A 80 11.51 3.03 -0.56
N GLN A 81 11.83 2.32 -1.64
CA GLN A 81 11.01 2.33 -2.85
C GLN A 81 9.90 1.29 -2.71
N ASP A 82 8.65 1.75 -2.82
CA ASP A 82 7.48 0.87 -2.82
C ASP A 82 6.87 0.88 -4.23
N ASN A 83 7.31 -0.06 -5.05
CA ASN A 83 6.76 -0.38 -6.35
C ASN A 83 6.08 -1.74 -6.26
N ALA A 84 4.84 -1.73 -5.79
CA ALA A 84 4.11 -2.94 -5.46
C ALA A 84 2.71 -2.92 -6.06
N LEU A 85 2.19 -4.13 -6.30
CA LEU A 85 0.79 -4.38 -6.51
C LEU A 85 0.30 -5.25 -5.35
N SER A 86 -0.65 -4.73 -4.59
CA SER A 86 -1.22 -5.38 -3.42
C SER A 86 -2.68 -5.74 -3.69
N LEU A 87 -3.08 -6.96 -3.31
CA LEU A 87 -4.45 -7.44 -3.36
C LEU A 87 -4.98 -7.58 -1.93
N TRP A 88 -6.13 -6.98 -1.66
CA TRP A 88 -6.77 -6.96 -0.36
C TRP A 88 -8.07 -7.75 -0.42
N TRP A 89 -8.21 -8.72 0.48
CA TRP A 89 -9.48 -9.43 0.70
C TRP A 89 -10.37 -8.60 1.62
N ALA A 90 -11.57 -8.26 1.13
CA ALA A 90 -12.59 -7.53 1.88
C ALA A 90 -13.81 -8.41 2.21
N GLY A 91 -13.71 -9.72 2.00
CA GLY A 91 -14.79 -10.66 2.29
C GLY A 91 -14.76 -11.17 3.74
N PRO A 92 -15.71 -12.04 4.11
CA PRO A 92 -15.75 -12.63 5.45
C PRO A 92 -14.43 -13.33 5.79
N LEU A 93 -13.97 -13.15 7.02
CA LEU A 93 -12.90 -13.95 7.59
C LEU A 93 -13.54 -15.30 7.97
N GLY A 94 -13.00 -16.41 7.46
CA GLY A 94 -13.52 -17.74 7.78
C GLY A 94 -13.61 -17.96 9.30
N SER A 95 -14.55 -18.80 9.73
CA SER A 95 -14.71 -19.18 11.13
C SER A 95 -13.40 -19.73 11.69
N GLN A 96 -12.80 -19.01 12.65
CA GLN A 96 -11.71 -19.56 13.46
C GLN A 96 -12.29 -20.72 14.27
N GLU A 97 -11.97 -21.96 13.92
CA GLU A 97 -12.29 -23.11 14.75
C GLU A 97 -11.53 -22.95 16.07
N GLN A 98 -12.26 -22.73 17.17
CA GLN A 98 -11.72 -22.88 18.51
C GLN A 98 -11.36 -24.35 18.69
N GLU A 99 -10.07 -24.66 18.59
CA GLU A 99 -9.56 -25.98 18.92
C GLU A 99 -9.83 -26.24 20.40
N GLY A 100 -10.76 -27.16 20.67
CA GLY A 100 -11.35 -27.40 21.97
C GLY A 100 -10.35 -27.95 22.98
N GLU A 101 -10.32 -27.32 24.16
CA GLU A 101 -9.75 -27.89 25.37
C GLU A 101 -10.62 -29.08 25.80
N ALA A 102 -10.24 -30.28 25.37
CA ALA A 102 -10.80 -31.51 25.88
C ALA A 102 -10.29 -31.73 27.32
N VAL A 103 -11.16 -31.46 28.28
CA VAL A 103 -11.01 -31.85 29.69
C VAL A 103 -10.87 -33.37 29.77
N GLU A 104 -9.69 -33.85 30.18
CA GLU A 104 -9.47 -35.23 30.60
C GLU A 104 -10.22 -35.46 31.93
N THR A 105 -10.99 -36.55 32.00
CA THR A 105 -11.72 -37.04 33.18
C THR A 105 -11.03 -38.23 33.80
#